data_AF-A0A1N6VD98-F1
#
_entry.id   AF-A0A1N6VD98-F1
#
_cell.length_a   1.000
_cell.length_b   1.000
_cell.length_c   1.000
_cell.angle_alpha   90.00
_cell.angle_beta   90.00
_cell.angle_gamma   90.00
#
_symmetry.space_group_name_H-M   'P 1'
#
loop_
_entity.id
_entity.type
_entity.pdbx_description
1 polymer ?
#
loop_
_entity_poly.entity_id
_entity_poly.type
_entity_poly.pdbx_seq_one_letter_code
_entity_poly.pdbx_strand_id
1 'polypeptide(L)'
;MWSARIALIAAAGLAASSAWAQMTEQQKRRLLLPTIRAATDCIAREAARHPDVVNGYRQNNLGPMIAEGWRACTNALVEIAVAHDNLHGSGTGLVFVKGAYSDDLPRAVRSRLQPDMDRRIAALDQAEAAARAEQARREVERQQNIERLERAADTLRDRAYDCTTDQLGKLISSSETAEVLSTAAMTICRKEIDDALQARVDLVRTRMGQNYSAAAEPDLREELRKVVRNNVVTNAVQLKAGQGGRPQAAPNPTTPAAVTPQPAPSPSNVGSAAAALPKDLRECLSTFAAARNGKFIEQRKLYEGMLELCRPEIEAAARASFLAAKDGDLAKEREKALTNASAAARQMIGMAE
;
A
#
# COMPACT_ATOMS: atom_id res chain seq x y z
N MET A 1 36.68 -99.80 -26.13
CA MET A 1 35.37 -100.49 -26.02
C MET A 1 34.79 -100.17 -24.65
N TRP A 2 33.52 -99.76 -24.63
CA TRP A 2 32.60 -99.61 -23.48
C TRP A 2 32.79 -98.37 -22.60
N SER A 3 31.76 -97.73 -22.04
CA SER A 3 30.37 -97.43 -22.42
C SER A 3 29.82 -96.62 -21.23
N ALA A 4 29.12 -95.53 -21.53
CA ALA A 4 28.03 -94.89 -20.77
C ALA A 4 28.15 -94.65 -19.25
N ARG A 5 27.94 -93.39 -18.83
CA ARG A 5 26.64 -92.94 -18.26
C ARG A 5 26.64 -91.42 -18.04
N ILE A 6 25.77 -90.75 -18.80
CA ILE A 6 25.31 -89.37 -18.59
C ILE A 6 24.23 -89.43 -17.51
N ALA A 7 24.35 -88.63 -16.46
CA ALA A 7 23.29 -88.45 -15.48
C ALA A 7 23.31 -87.04 -14.87
N LEU A 8 22.16 -86.37 -15.00
CA LEU A 8 21.61 -85.30 -14.15
C LEU A 8 22.36 -83.95 -14.04
N ILE A 9 21.94 -83.00 -14.87
CA ILE A 9 21.83 -81.58 -14.47
C ILE A 9 20.47 -81.06 -14.94
N ALA A 10 19.46 -81.13 -14.07
CA ALA A 10 18.19 -80.41 -14.25
C ALA A 10 17.47 -80.29 -12.91
N ALA A 11 17.70 -79.20 -12.18
CA ALA A 11 16.74 -78.57 -11.25
C ALA A 11 17.41 -77.40 -10.49
N ALA A 12 17.57 -76.25 -11.13
CA ALA A 12 17.94 -75.00 -10.42
C ALA A 12 17.28 -73.75 -11.05
N GLY A 13 16.07 -73.89 -11.60
CA GLY A 13 15.37 -72.80 -12.31
C GLY A 13 14.11 -72.24 -11.66
N LEU A 14 13.63 -72.80 -10.54
CA LEU A 14 12.28 -72.51 -10.01
C LEU A 14 12.24 -71.79 -8.64
N ALA A 15 13.39 -71.45 -8.05
CA ALA A 15 13.41 -70.87 -6.70
C ALA A 15 13.32 -69.34 -6.63
N ALA A 16 13.47 -68.60 -7.75
CA ALA A 16 13.40 -67.14 -7.73
C ALA A 16 11.95 -66.60 -7.75
N SER A 17 11.00 -67.38 -8.27
CA SER A 17 9.59 -66.98 -8.40
C SER A 17 8.79 -67.14 -7.10
N SER A 18 9.25 -67.96 -6.15
CA SER A 18 8.56 -68.23 -4.88
C SER A 18 8.87 -67.21 -3.79
N ALA A 19 9.99 -66.49 -3.87
CA ALA A 19 10.38 -65.50 -2.87
C ALA A 19 9.45 -64.28 -2.84
N TRP A 20 9.01 -63.79 -4.01
CA TRP A 20 8.11 -62.63 -4.13
C TRP A 20 6.66 -62.96 -3.74
N ALA A 21 6.23 -64.20 -3.95
CA ALA A 21 4.91 -64.69 -3.57
C ALA A 21 4.71 -64.73 -2.04
N GLN A 22 5.80 -64.80 -1.26
CA GLN A 22 5.77 -64.79 0.20
C GLN A 22 5.90 -63.38 0.81
N MET A 23 6.13 -62.34 0.00
CA MET A 23 6.24 -60.98 0.50
C MET A 23 4.86 -60.38 0.79
N THR A 24 4.72 -59.71 1.92
CA THR A 24 3.51 -58.94 2.24
C THR A 24 3.40 -57.71 1.34
N GLU A 25 2.19 -57.23 1.11
CA GLU A 25 1.94 -56.02 0.32
C GLU A 25 2.67 -54.79 0.88
N GLN A 26 2.87 -54.73 2.20
CA GLN A 26 3.66 -53.68 2.83
C GLN A 26 5.14 -53.74 2.45
N GLN A 27 5.72 -54.94 2.31
CA GLN A 27 7.11 -55.11 1.89
C GLN A 27 7.29 -54.74 0.41
N LYS A 28 6.38 -55.18 -0.47
CA LYS A 28 6.39 -54.80 -1.90
C LYS A 28 6.30 -53.29 -2.06
N ARG A 29 5.39 -52.63 -1.33
CA ARG A 29 5.27 -51.16 -1.33
C ARG A 29 6.55 -50.46 -0.89
N ARG A 30 7.24 -50.98 0.13
CA ARG A 30 8.53 -50.42 0.59
C ARG A 30 9.62 -50.52 -0.48
N LEU A 31 9.66 -51.62 -1.24
CA LEU A 31 10.63 -51.82 -2.32
C LEU A 31 10.35 -50.93 -3.54
N LEU A 32 9.08 -50.69 -3.87
CA LEU A 32 8.68 -49.84 -5.00
C LEU A 32 8.85 -48.33 -4.74
N LEU A 33 8.80 -47.93 -3.46
CA LEU A 33 8.75 -46.54 -3.01
C LEU A 33 9.92 -45.66 -3.51
N PRO A 34 11.19 -46.12 -3.51
CA PRO A 34 12.32 -45.35 -4.04
C PRO A 34 12.16 -45.03 -5.53
N THR A 35 11.71 -45.99 -6.35
CA THR A 35 11.49 -45.79 -7.80
C THR A 35 10.36 -44.79 -8.05
N ILE A 36 9.26 -44.89 -7.28
CA ILE A 36 8.16 -43.91 -7.31
C ILE A 36 8.71 -42.51 -6.99
N ARG A 37 9.50 -42.38 -5.92
CA ARG A 37 10.06 -41.09 -5.51
C ARG A 37 10.95 -40.50 -6.60
N ALA A 38 11.86 -41.28 -7.16
CA ALA A 38 12.78 -40.84 -8.21
C ALA A 38 12.03 -40.32 -9.45
N ALA A 39 10.98 -41.02 -9.89
CA ALA A 39 10.17 -40.58 -11.01
C ALA A 39 9.39 -39.30 -10.70
N THR A 40 8.78 -39.19 -9.51
CA THR A 40 8.08 -37.96 -9.12
C THR A 40 9.05 -36.79 -8.95
N ASP A 41 10.27 -37.02 -8.47
CA ASP A 41 11.32 -36.01 -8.37
C ASP A 41 11.79 -35.55 -9.76
N CYS A 42 11.86 -36.44 -10.74
CA CYS A 42 12.09 -36.06 -12.14
C CYS A 42 10.98 -35.12 -12.62
N ILE A 43 9.72 -35.51 -12.49
CA ILE A 43 8.57 -34.72 -12.97
C ILE A 43 8.50 -33.37 -12.27
N ALA A 44 8.70 -33.34 -10.94
CA ALA A 44 8.70 -32.10 -10.17
C ALA A 44 9.84 -31.16 -10.61
N ARG A 45 11.04 -31.69 -10.89
CA ARG A 45 12.16 -30.87 -11.39
C ARG A 45 11.87 -30.28 -12.76
N GLU A 46 11.28 -31.03 -13.68
CA GLU A 46 10.90 -30.51 -14.99
C GLU A 46 9.76 -29.50 -14.88
N ALA A 47 8.74 -29.78 -14.08
CA ALA A 47 7.65 -28.83 -13.82
C ALA A 47 8.16 -27.51 -13.21
N ALA A 48 9.18 -27.55 -12.33
CA ALA A 48 9.79 -26.38 -11.70
C ALA A 48 10.53 -25.44 -12.68
N ARG A 49 10.89 -25.93 -13.86
CA ARG A 49 11.57 -25.16 -14.92
C ARG A 49 10.60 -24.39 -15.80
N HIS A 50 9.31 -24.72 -15.77
CA HIS A 50 8.31 -24.02 -16.56
C HIS A 50 8.20 -22.56 -16.09
N PRO A 51 8.21 -21.57 -17.00
CA PRO A 51 8.18 -20.15 -16.63
C PRO A 51 6.96 -19.79 -15.78
N ASP A 52 5.79 -20.36 -16.11
CA ASP A 52 4.54 -20.13 -15.37
C ASP A 52 4.35 -20.99 -14.12
N VAL A 53 5.36 -21.74 -13.65
CA VAL A 53 5.17 -22.67 -12.53
C VAL A 53 4.70 -21.96 -11.26
N VAL A 54 5.17 -20.73 -11.01
CA VAL A 54 4.76 -19.94 -9.85
C VAL A 54 3.27 -19.58 -9.94
N ASN A 55 2.81 -19.15 -11.12
CA ASN A 55 1.40 -18.81 -11.36
C ASN A 55 0.51 -20.06 -11.28
N GLY A 56 0.91 -21.15 -11.93
CA GLY A 56 0.22 -22.43 -11.86
C GLY A 56 0.14 -22.97 -10.43
N TYR A 57 1.20 -22.83 -9.64
CA TYR A 57 1.22 -23.23 -8.23
C TYR A 57 0.24 -22.43 -7.38
N ARG A 58 0.22 -21.09 -7.54
CA ARG A 58 -0.70 -20.18 -6.84
C ARG A 58 -2.17 -20.47 -7.18
N GLN A 59 -2.46 -20.79 -8.44
CA GLN A 59 -3.83 -21.08 -8.92
C GLN A 59 -4.25 -22.54 -8.75
N ASN A 60 -3.40 -23.38 -8.15
CA ASN A 60 -3.60 -24.83 -8.06
C ASN A 60 -3.83 -25.50 -9.43
N ASN A 61 -3.18 -24.98 -10.47
CA ASN A 61 -3.25 -25.46 -11.84
C ASN A 61 -1.86 -25.88 -12.34
N LEU A 62 -1.35 -27.00 -11.83
CA LEU A 62 -0.06 -27.58 -12.24
C LEU A 62 -0.19 -28.58 -13.39
N GLY A 63 -1.40 -28.87 -13.86
CA GLY A 63 -1.68 -29.89 -14.86
C GLY A 63 -0.81 -29.80 -16.12
N PRO A 64 -0.70 -28.61 -16.76
CA PRO A 64 0.15 -28.44 -17.94
C PRO A 64 1.64 -28.74 -17.68
N MET A 65 2.19 -28.24 -16.57
CA MET A 65 3.60 -28.46 -16.20
C MET A 65 3.87 -29.92 -15.84
N ILE A 66 2.91 -30.58 -15.18
CA ILE A 66 2.99 -32.01 -14.87
C ILE A 66 2.93 -32.84 -16.16
N ALA A 67 2.07 -32.49 -17.11
CA ALA A 67 1.97 -33.20 -18.39
C ALA A 67 3.25 -33.06 -19.24
N GLU A 68 3.94 -31.93 -19.16
CA GLU A 68 5.25 -31.76 -19.77
C GLU A 68 6.34 -32.57 -19.05
N GLY A 69 6.39 -32.48 -17.72
CA GLY A 69 7.31 -33.28 -16.92
C GLY A 69 7.10 -34.78 -17.10
N TRP A 70 5.85 -35.22 -17.27
CA TRP A 70 5.49 -36.60 -17.57
C TRP A 70 6.14 -37.08 -18.88
N ARG A 71 6.03 -36.28 -19.96
CA ARG A 71 6.66 -36.58 -21.25
C ARG A 71 8.18 -36.62 -21.13
N ALA A 72 8.78 -35.64 -20.45
CA ALA A 72 10.22 -35.55 -20.26
C ALA A 72 10.79 -36.70 -19.40
N CYS A 73 10.02 -37.22 -18.45
CA CYS A 73 10.45 -38.25 -17.50
C CYS A 73 9.98 -39.67 -17.86
N THR A 74 9.69 -39.95 -19.13
CA THR A 74 9.17 -41.24 -19.60
C THR A 74 10.00 -42.44 -19.14
N ASN A 75 11.33 -42.33 -19.16
CA ASN A 75 12.22 -43.43 -18.72
C ASN A 75 11.99 -43.80 -17.25
N ALA A 76 11.84 -42.82 -16.37
CA ALA A 76 11.57 -43.06 -14.95
C ALA A 76 10.18 -43.67 -14.72
N LEU A 77 9.20 -43.36 -15.58
CA LEU A 77 7.88 -43.97 -15.55
C LEU A 77 7.92 -45.44 -15.99
N VAL A 78 8.74 -45.77 -16.99
CA VAL A 78 8.97 -47.16 -17.43
C VAL A 78 9.63 -47.96 -16.31
N GLU A 79 10.59 -47.38 -15.58
CA GLU A 79 11.21 -48.04 -14.42
C GLU A 79 10.22 -48.37 -13.32
N ILE A 80 9.24 -47.50 -13.03
CA ILE A 80 8.15 -47.82 -12.10
C ILE A 80 7.37 -49.03 -12.61
N ALA A 81 7.01 -49.05 -13.90
CA ALA A 81 6.23 -50.14 -14.48
C ALA A 81 6.97 -51.48 -14.37
N VAL A 82 8.26 -51.52 -14.73
CA VAL A 82 9.10 -52.73 -14.62
C VAL A 82 9.26 -53.17 -13.17
N ALA A 83 9.54 -52.24 -12.26
CA ALA A 83 9.66 -52.55 -10.83
C ALA A 83 8.35 -53.08 -10.24
N HIS A 84 7.21 -52.54 -10.66
CA HIS A 84 5.91 -53.01 -10.25
C HIS A 84 5.58 -54.40 -10.81
N ASP A 85 5.86 -54.65 -12.10
CA ASP A 85 5.68 -55.96 -12.73
C ASP A 85 6.47 -57.06 -12.03
N ASN A 86 7.71 -56.76 -11.61
CA ASN A 86 8.54 -57.71 -10.87
C ASN A 86 7.97 -58.08 -9.48
N LEU A 87 7.16 -57.20 -8.88
CA LEU A 87 6.60 -57.38 -7.53
C LEU A 87 5.17 -57.93 -7.53
N HIS A 88 4.37 -57.57 -8.54
CA HIS A 88 2.92 -57.84 -8.59
C HIS A 88 2.49 -58.72 -9.78
N GLY A 89 3.43 -59.07 -10.67
CA GLY A 89 3.18 -59.89 -11.85
C GLY A 89 3.17 -59.07 -13.14
N SER A 90 3.53 -59.74 -14.24
CA SER A 90 3.66 -59.13 -15.56
C SER A 90 2.37 -58.41 -16.02
N GLY A 91 2.52 -57.18 -16.51
CA GLY A 91 1.43 -56.38 -17.08
C GLY A 91 0.66 -55.51 -16.08
N THR A 92 1.00 -55.57 -14.78
CA THR A 92 0.35 -54.79 -13.73
C THR A 92 0.93 -53.38 -13.59
N GLY A 93 2.20 -53.18 -13.96
CA GLY A 93 2.94 -51.95 -13.77
C GLY A 93 2.45 -50.79 -14.65
N LEU A 94 2.10 -51.05 -15.90
CA LEU A 94 1.54 -50.01 -16.77
C LEU A 94 0.16 -49.53 -16.28
N VAL A 95 -0.65 -50.46 -15.76
CA VAL A 95 -1.96 -50.14 -15.15
C VAL A 95 -1.78 -49.31 -13.89
N PHE A 96 -0.78 -49.64 -13.05
CA PHE A 96 -0.43 -48.86 -11.88
C PHE A 96 0.02 -47.43 -12.24
N VAL A 97 0.93 -47.29 -13.20
CA VAL A 97 1.46 -45.99 -13.64
C VAL A 97 0.34 -45.09 -14.19
N LYS A 98 -0.56 -45.64 -15.03
CA LYS A 98 -1.67 -44.91 -15.67
C LYS A 98 -2.92 -44.74 -14.78
N GLY A 99 -2.94 -45.37 -13.61
CA GLY A 99 -4.05 -45.30 -12.66
C GLY A 99 -3.59 -44.64 -11.37
N ALA A 100 -3.39 -45.46 -10.33
CA ALA A 100 -3.12 -44.98 -8.97
C ALA A 100 -1.93 -44.01 -8.87
N TYR A 101 -0.86 -44.19 -9.65
CA TYR A 101 0.27 -43.27 -9.65
C TYR A 101 -0.08 -41.92 -10.31
N SER A 102 -0.71 -41.93 -11.49
CA SER A 102 -1.09 -40.69 -12.18
C SER A 102 -2.15 -39.89 -11.43
N ASP A 103 -3.09 -40.56 -10.76
CA ASP A 103 -4.13 -39.91 -9.95
C ASP A 103 -3.51 -39.18 -8.75
N ASP A 104 -2.46 -39.75 -8.17
CA ASP A 104 -1.75 -39.19 -7.01
C ASP A 104 -0.71 -38.11 -7.39
N LEU A 105 -0.26 -38.12 -8.64
CA LEU A 105 0.85 -37.32 -9.13
C LEU A 105 0.67 -35.81 -8.89
N PRO A 106 -0.50 -35.19 -9.14
CA PRO A 106 -0.70 -33.77 -8.86
C PRO A 106 -0.41 -33.39 -7.41
N ARG A 107 -0.87 -34.19 -6.45
CA ARG A 107 -0.59 -33.97 -5.03
C ARG A 107 0.90 -34.14 -4.73
N ALA A 108 1.49 -35.21 -5.25
CA ALA A 108 2.89 -35.57 -4.98
C ALA A 108 3.89 -34.58 -5.56
N VAL A 109 3.60 -34.01 -6.74
CA VAL A 109 4.41 -32.94 -7.37
C VAL A 109 4.24 -31.63 -6.61
N ARG A 110 3.01 -31.24 -6.26
CA ARG A 110 2.76 -30.01 -5.49
C ARG A 110 3.56 -30.00 -4.18
N SER A 111 3.53 -31.10 -3.44
CA SER A 111 4.27 -31.23 -2.17
C SER A 111 5.79 -31.08 -2.35
N ARG A 112 6.36 -31.53 -3.46
CA ARG A 112 7.80 -31.38 -3.77
C ARG A 112 8.17 -29.97 -4.22
N LEU A 113 7.27 -29.30 -4.93
CA LEU A 113 7.47 -27.93 -5.39
C LEU A 113 7.33 -26.91 -4.28
N GLN A 114 6.51 -27.19 -3.26
CA GLN A 114 6.18 -26.27 -2.17
C GLN A 114 7.37 -25.48 -1.60
N PRO A 115 8.47 -26.09 -1.11
CA PRO A 115 9.56 -25.32 -0.53
C PRO A 115 10.24 -24.37 -1.52
N ASP A 116 10.29 -24.74 -2.81
CA ASP A 116 10.85 -23.86 -3.83
C ASP A 116 9.90 -22.72 -4.21
N MET A 117 8.62 -23.04 -4.36
CA MET A 117 7.59 -22.06 -4.68
C MET A 117 7.43 -21.04 -3.56
N ASP A 118 7.43 -21.46 -2.29
CA ASP A 118 7.34 -20.58 -1.13
C ASP A 118 8.52 -19.58 -1.10
N ARG A 119 9.74 -20.04 -1.43
CA ARG A 119 10.91 -19.16 -1.56
C ARG A 119 10.78 -18.16 -2.71
N ARG A 120 10.35 -18.62 -3.90
CA ARG A 120 10.14 -17.74 -5.07
C ARG A 120 9.05 -16.71 -4.82
N ILE A 121 7.94 -17.12 -4.20
CA ILE A 121 6.82 -16.26 -3.81
C ILE A 121 7.29 -15.20 -2.82
N ALA A 122 7.97 -15.60 -1.75
CA ALA A 122 8.49 -14.66 -0.76
C ALA A 122 9.47 -13.64 -1.38
N ALA A 123 10.32 -14.06 -2.32
CA ALA A 123 11.23 -13.16 -3.02
C ALA A 123 10.50 -12.12 -3.89
N LEU A 124 9.43 -12.52 -4.58
CA LEU A 124 8.58 -11.60 -5.35
C LEU A 124 7.91 -10.58 -4.42
N ASP A 125 7.31 -11.06 -3.33
CA ASP A 125 6.61 -10.20 -2.36
C ASP A 125 7.60 -9.21 -1.71
N GLN A 126 8.83 -9.63 -1.41
CA GLN A 126 9.91 -8.76 -0.92
C GLN A 126 10.34 -7.72 -1.96
N ALA A 127 10.48 -8.12 -3.24
CA ALA A 127 10.84 -7.20 -4.30
C ALA A 127 9.76 -6.13 -4.53
N GLU A 128 8.48 -6.52 -4.50
CA GLU A 128 7.37 -5.57 -4.55
C GLU A 128 7.36 -4.62 -3.36
N ALA A 129 7.57 -5.14 -2.14
CA ALA A 129 7.65 -4.31 -0.94
C ALA A 129 8.82 -3.31 -1.02
N ALA A 130 9.98 -3.75 -1.52
CA ALA A 130 11.14 -2.88 -1.74
C ALA A 130 10.84 -1.78 -2.77
N ALA A 131 10.20 -2.12 -3.89
CA ALA A 131 9.80 -1.15 -4.90
C ALA A 131 8.81 -0.11 -4.36
N ARG A 132 7.82 -0.54 -3.57
CA ARG A 132 6.87 0.38 -2.91
C ARG A 132 7.58 1.28 -1.90
N ALA A 133 8.50 0.73 -1.11
CA ALA A 133 9.29 1.51 -0.15
C ALA A 133 10.19 2.55 -0.85
N GLU A 134 10.78 2.21 -1.98
CA GLU A 134 11.57 3.14 -2.78
C GLU A 134 10.71 4.27 -3.36
N GLN A 135 9.54 3.94 -3.92
CA GLN A 135 8.58 4.94 -4.41
C GLN A 135 8.14 5.89 -3.28
N ALA A 136 7.83 5.35 -2.10
CA ALA A 136 7.49 6.17 -0.94
C ALA A 136 8.63 7.10 -0.53
N ARG A 137 9.89 6.64 -0.55
CA ARG A 137 11.06 7.47 -0.25
C ARG A 137 11.20 8.62 -1.25
N ARG A 138 11.07 8.33 -2.54
CA ARG A 138 11.14 9.34 -3.61
C ARG A 138 10.02 10.38 -3.47
N GLU A 139 8.82 9.95 -3.11
CA GLU A 139 7.70 10.86 -2.87
C GLU A 139 7.93 11.75 -1.64
N VAL A 140 8.43 11.19 -0.53
CA VAL A 140 8.80 11.97 0.65
C VAL A 140 9.89 12.99 0.33
N GLU A 141 10.93 12.59 -0.40
CA GLU A 141 12.00 13.50 -0.83
C GLU A 141 11.47 14.62 -1.74
N ARG A 142 10.57 14.28 -2.67
CA ARG A 142 9.90 15.27 -3.52
C ARG A 142 9.10 16.27 -2.70
N GLN A 143 8.32 15.80 -1.72
CA GLN A 143 7.55 16.64 -0.83
C GLN A 143 8.44 17.54 0.03
N GLN A 144 9.53 17.01 0.59
CA GLN A 144 10.50 17.80 1.36
C GLN A 144 11.17 18.88 0.50
N ASN A 145 11.48 18.58 -0.76
CA ASN A 145 12.04 19.57 -1.68
C ASN A 145 11.02 20.69 -1.99
N ILE A 146 9.76 20.33 -2.24
CA ILE A 146 8.67 21.29 -2.47
C ILE A 146 8.50 22.18 -1.23
N GLU A 147 8.41 21.59 -0.05
CA GLU A 147 8.25 22.33 1.21
C GLU A 147 9.43 23.28 1.46
N ARG A 148 10.66 22.85 1.16
CA ARG A 148 11.85 23.71 1.22
C ARG A 148 11.74 24.90 0.27
N LEU A 149 11.32 24.67 -0.97
CA LEU A 149 11.15 25.72 -1.98
C LEU A 149 10.00 26.68 -1.61
N GLU A 150 8.92 26.18 -1.04
CA GLU A 150 7.80 26.99 -0.52
C GLU A 150 8.29 27.96 0.55
N ARG A 151 8.98 27.46 1.58
CA ARG A 151 9.54 28.32 2.64
C ARG A 151 10.51 29.38 2.09
N ALA A 152 11.32 29.02 1.10
CA ALA A 152 12.23 29.96 0.45
C ALA A 152 11.47 31.04 -0.34
N ALA A 153 10.45 30.65 -1.10
CA ALA A 153 9.61 31.56 -1.86
C ALA A 153 8.78 32.50 -0.96
N ASP A 154 8.30 32.00 0.18
CA ASP A 154 7.61 32.81 1.19
C ASP A 154 8.55 33.86 1.79
N THR A 155 9.77 33.45 2.16
CA THR A 155 10.78 34.38 2.71
C THR A 155 11.13 35.49 1.72
N LEU A 156 11.27 35.18 0.43
CA LEU A 156 11.56 36.18 -0.61
C LEU A 156 10.36 37.11 -0.87
N ARG A 157 9.15 36.55 -0.87
CA ARG A 157 7.92 37.34 -0.97
C ARG A 157 7.80 38.35 0.16
N ASP A 158 8.06 37.92 1.39
CA ASP A 158 7.96 38.78 2.56
C ASP A 158 9.00 39.92 2.49
N ARG A 159 10.24 39.64 2.06
CA ARG A 159 11.25 40.69 1.79
C ARG A 159 10.81 41.70 0.74
N ALA A 160 10.17 41.24 -0.34
CA ALA A 160 9.64 42.13 -1.37
C ALA A 160 8.54 43.05 -0.81
N TYR A 161 7.63 42.51 -0.01
CA TYR A 161 6.58 43.31 0.63
C TYR A 161 7.12 44.27 1.70
N ASP A 162 8.12 43.86 2.49
CA ASP A 162 8.79 44.73 3.45
C ASP A 162 9.45 45.91 2.74
N CYS A 163 10.19 45.67 1.66
CA CYS A 163 10.79 46.74 0.85
C CYS A 163 9.73 47.70 0.33
N THR A 164 8.67 47.19 -0.32
CA THR A 164 7.64 48.07 -0.89
C THR A 164 6.89 48.86 0.19
N THR A 165 6.62 48.27 1.35
CA THR A 165 5.94 48.93 2.47
C THR A 165 6.82 50.04 3.06
N ASP A 166 8.11 49.79 3.25
CA ASP A 166 9.07 50.80 3.71
C ASP A 166 9.18 51.98 2.72
N GLN A 167 9.27 51.70 1.41
CA GLN A 167 9.31 52.75 0.39
C GLN A 167 8.00 53.53 0.31
N LEU A 168 6.84 52.87 0.41
CA LEU A 168 5.54 53.55 0.45
C LEU A 168 5.44 54.49 1.65
N GLY A 169 5.90 54.06 2.83
CA GLY A 169 5.94 54.90 4.03
C GLY A 169 6.79 56.17 3.85
N LYS A 170 7.89 56.08 3.10
CA LYS A 170 8.75 57.23 2.77
C LYS A 170 8.12 58.18 1.75
N LEU A 171 7.32 57.64 0.82
CA LEU A 171 6.73 58.42 -0.27
C LEU A 171 5.36 59.02 0.07
N ILE A 172 4.75 58.61 1.19
CA ILE A 172 3.35 58.95 1.48
C ILE A 172 3.09 60.42 1.79
N SER A 173 4.13 61.17 2.16
CA SER A 173 4.04 62.62 2.33
C SER A 173 3.85 63.36 0.99
N SER A 174 4.03 62.67 -0.14
CA SER A 174 3.79 63.21 -1.46
C SER A 174 2.29 63.30 -1.78
N SER A 175 1.88 64.34 -2.52
CA SER A 175 0.49 64.52 -2.97
C SER A 175 0.06 63.58 -4.09
N GLU A 176 0.96 62.73 -4.59
CA GLU A 176 0.74 61.80 -5.70
C GLU A 176 -0.34 60.72 -5.40
N THR A 177 -0.89 60.13 -6.47
CA THR A 177 -1.89 59.05 -6.36
C THR A 177 -1.26 57.75 -5.86
N ALA A 178 -2.06 56.87 -5.23
CA ALA A 178 -1.57 55.58 -4.73
C ALA A 178 -0.95 54.70 -5.82
N GLU A 179 -1.44 54.80 -7.06
CA GLU A 179 -0.90 54.10 -8.23
C GLU A 179 0.51 54.58 -8.60
N VAL A 180 0.73 55.89 -8.59
CA VAL A 180 2.05 56.49 -8.87
C VAL A 180 3.05 56.11 -7.77
N LEU A 181 2.62 56.20 -6.50
CA LEU A 181 3.44 55.80 -5.35
C LEU A 181 3.83 54.31 -5.41
N SER A 182 2.87 53.44 -5.74
CA SER A 182 3.10 51.99 -5.86
C SER A 182 4.06 51.66 -6.99
N THR A 183 3.91 52.33 -8.13
CA THR A 183 4.81 52.15 -9.28
C THR A 183 6.24 52.57 -8.94
N ALA A 184 6.40 53.70 -8.23
CA ALA A 184 7.70 54.15 -7.74
C ALA A 184 8.32 53.16 -6.75
N ALA A 185 7.56 52.71 -5.74
CA ALA A 185 8.02 51.75 -4.74
C ALA A 185 8.42 50.40 -5.38
N MET A 186 7.63 49.87 -6.31
CA MET A 186 7.96 48.65 -7.06
C MET A 186 9.20 48.81 -7.94
N THR A 187 9.43 49.99 -8.49
CA THR A 187 10.63 50.27 -9.29
C THR A 187 11.89 50.27 -8.42
N ILE A 188 11.81 50.84 -7.22
CA ILE A 188 12.90 50.83 -6.24
C ILE A 188 13.18 49.40 -5.75
N CYS A 189 12.13 48.65 -5.43
CA CYS A 189 12.19 47.28 -4.91
C CYS A 189 12.20 46.20 -6.02
N ARG A 190 12.61 46.56 -7.24
CA ARG A 190 12.47 45.68 -8.41
C ARG A 190 13.20 44.35 -8.23
N LYS A 191 14.39 44.39 -7.63
CA LYS A 191 15.22 43.20 -7.42
C LYS A 191 14.53 42.19 -6.51
N GLU A 192 14.04 42.65 -5.36
CA GLU A 192 13.34 41.82 -4.37
C GLU A 192 12.07 41.21 -4.97
N ILE A 193 11.34 41.99 -5.78
CA ILE A 193 10.15 41.53 -6.50
C ILE A 193 10.53 40.46 -7.54
N ASP A 194 11.52 40.71 -8.39
CA ASP A 194 11.93 39.76 -9.43
C ASP A 194 12.48 38.45 -8.81
N ASP A 195 13.23 38.53 -7.70
CA ASP A 195 13.71 37.36 -6.93
C ASP A 195 12.53 36.55 -6.36
N ALA A 196 11.54 37.22 -5.77
CA ALA A 196 10.33 36.57 -5.24
C ALA A 196 9.48 35.91 -6.35
N LEU A 197 9.34 36.57 -7.49
CA LEU A 197 8.64 36.03 -8.66
C LEU A 197 9.37 34.79 -9.21
N GLN A 198 10.70 34.85 -9.33
CA GLN A 198 11.50 33.73 -9.81
C GLN A 198 11.38 32.51 -8.90
N ALA A 199 11.47 32.69 -7.58
CA ALA A 199 11.32 31.60 -6.63
C ALA A 199 9.93 30.93 -6.71
N ARG A 200 8.87 31.69 -6.99
CA ARG A 200 7.52 31.14 -7.23
C ARG A 200 7.44 30.34 -8.54
N VAL A 201 8.06 30.83 -9.61
CA VAL A 201 8.14 30.09 -10.88
C VAL A 201 8.89 28.77 -10.69
N ASP A 202 10.03 28.77 -9.99
CA ASP A 202 10.82 27.56 -9.73
C ASP A 202 10.07 26.54 -8.87
N LEU A 203 9.28 27.02 -7.89
CA LEU A 203 8.36 26.19 -7.13
C LEU A 203 7.29 25.54 -8.01
N VAL A 204 6.64 26.32 -8.88
CA VAL A 204 5.61 25.80 -9.82
C VAL A 204 6.22 24.78 -10.77
N ARG A 205 7.41 25.04 -11.31
CA ARG A 205 8.16 24.10 -12.15
C ARG A 205 8.40 22.78 -11.42
N THR A 206 8.86 22.84 -10.17
CA THR A 206 9.13 21.65 -9.35
C THR A 206 7.87 20.87 -9.01
N ARG A 207 6.75 21.57 -8.73
CA ARG A 207 5.46 20.93 -8.40
C ARG A 207 4.82 20.25 -9.62
N MET A 208 4.90 20.88 -10.79
CA MET A 208 4.29 20.39 -12.03
C MET A 208 5.13 19.29 -12.69
N GLY A 209 6.44 19.24 -12.43
CA GLY A 209 7.34 18.22 -12.96
C GLY A 209 7.26 18.14 -14.49
N GLN A 210 6.88 16.98 -15.03
CA GLN A 210 6.72 16.80 -16.48
C GLN A 210 5.54 17.58 -17.08
N ASN A 211 4.57 18.02 -16.28
CA ASN A 211 3.43 18.81 -16.75
C ASN A 211 3.76 20.31 -16.86
N TYR A 212 4.98 20.72 -16.53
CA TYR A 212 5.39 22.12 -16.66
C TYR A 212 5.67 22.48 -18.13
N SER A 213 5.07 23.57 -18.61
CA SER A 213 5.38 24.15 -19.92
C SER A 213 6.26 25.38 -19.75
N ALA A 214 7.49 25.31 -20.27
CA ALA A 214 8.40 26.46 -20.30
C ALA A 214 7.86 27.62 -21.15
N ALA A 215 7.01 27.34 -22.15
CA ALA A 215 6.38 28.36 -22.98
C ALA A 215 5.35 29.21 -22.22
N ALA A 216 4.76 28.68 -21.13
CA ALA A 216 3.80 29.40 -20.29
C ALA A 216 4.46 30.20 -19.14
N GLU A 217 5.78 30.10 -18.99
CA GLU A 217 6.54 30.81 -17.96
C GLU A 217 6.39 32.35 -18.02
N PRO A 218 6.50 33.04 -19.17
CA PRO A 218 6.35 34.49 -19.21
C PRO A 218 4.95 34.95 -18.77
N ASP A 219 3.90 34.24 -19.20
CA ASP A 219 2.52 34.55 -18.83
C ASP A 219 2.30 34.38 -17.32
N LEU A 220 2.83 33.29 -16.74
CA LEU A 220 2.80 33.05 -15.30
C LEU A 220 3.51 34.17 -14.53
N ARG A 221 4.69 34.60 -15.00
CA ARG A 221 5.46 35.68 -14.35
C ARG A 221 4.70 37.00 -14.39
N GLU A 222 4.01 37.29 -15.49
CA GLU A 222 3.22 38.52 -15.62
C GLU A 222 1.97 38.51 -14.73
N GLU A 223 1.25 37.40 -14.65
CA GLU A 223 0.12 37.26 -13.72
C GLU A 223 0.58 37.41 -12.26
N LEU A 224 1.71 36.80 -11.88
CA LEU A 224 2.26 36.98 -10.54
C LEU A 224 2.66 38.44 -10.27
N ARG A 225 3.26 39.12 -11.26
CA ARG A 225 3.61 40.55 -11.14
C ARG A 225 2.37 41.43 -10.97
N LYS A 226 1.29 41.11 -11.68
CA LYS A 226 -0.01 41.79 -11.54
C LYS A 226 -0.59 41.62 -10.14
N VAL A 227 -0.52 40.41 -9.58
CA VAL A 227 -0.93 40.16 -8.18
C VAL A 227 -0.11 40.99 -7.19
N VAL A 228 1.22 41.05 -7.35
CA VAL A 228 2.07 41.89 -6.49
C VAL A 228 1.69 43.36 -6.61
N ARG A 229 1.51 43.88 -7.84
CA ARG A 229 1.10 45.26 -8.09
C ARG A 229 -0.20 45.61 -7.37
N ASN A 230 -1.22 44.76 -7.50
CA ASN A 230 -2.53 45.00 -6.87
C ASN A 230 -2.43 45.04 -5.33
N ASN A 231 -1.61 44.18 -4.73
CA ASN A 231 -1.37 44.19 -3.28
C ASN A 231 -0.64 45.46 -2.84
N VAL A 232 0.40 45.90 -3.58
CA VAL A 232 1.14 47.13 -3.25
C VAL A 232 0.23 48.35 -3.35
N VAL A 233 -0.61 48.44 -4.39
CA VAL A 233 -1.62 49.51 -4.54
C VAL A 233 -2.61 49.51 -3.39
N THR A 234 -3.09 48.33 -2.99
CA THR A 234 -4.01 48.19 -1.84
C THR A 234 -3.36 48.72 -0.56
N ASN A 235 -2.09 48.37 -0.31
CA ASN A 235 -1.34 48.84 0.85
C ASN A 235 -1.11 50.36 0.81
N ALA A 236 -0.77 50.92 -0.35
CA ALA A 236 -0.63 52.36 -0.53
C ALA A 236 -1.92 53.13 -0.22
N VAL A 237 -3.08 52.61 -0.65
CA VAL A 237 -4.40 53.19 -0.33
C VAL A 237 -4.67 53.14 1.17
N GLN A 238 -4.40 52.01 1.83
CA GLN A 238 -4.61 51.85 3.27
C GLN A 238 -3.74 52.79 4.10
N LEU A 239 -2.45 52.91 3.75
CA LEU A 239 -1.55 53.85 4.41
C LEU A 239 -2.02 55.29 4.22
N LYS A 240 -2.54 55.66 3.03
CA LYS A 240 -2.97 57.04 2.73
C LYS A 240 -4.29 57.38 3.43
N ALA A 241 -5.15 56.38 3.65
CA ALA A 241 -6.38 56.51 4.43
C ALA A 241 -6.13 56.62 5.95
N GLY A 242 -4.87 56.61 6.42
CA GLY A 242 -4.54 56.71 7.85
C GLY A 242 -4.81 55.43 8.64
N GLN A 243 -5.10 54.30 7.99
CA GLN A 243 -5.26 52.99 8.62
C GLN A 243 -3.90 52.28 8.79
N GLY A 244 -2.87 53.01 9.24
CA GLY A 244 -1.48 52.53 9.39
C GLY A 244 -1.25 51.52 10.51
N GLY A 245 -2.18 50.60 10.76
CA GLY A 245 -1.96 49.40 11.55
C GLY A 245 -1.41 48.30 10.65
N ARG A 246 -0.14 47.95 10.86
CA ARG A 246 0.59 46.75 10.38
C ARG A 246 -0.28 45.73 9.63
N PRO A 247 -0.03 45.44 8.33
CA PRO A 247 -0.83 44.46 7.60
C PRO A 247 -0.80 43.11 8.31
N GLN A 248 -1.98 42.63 8.73
CA GLN A 248 -2.15 41.26 9.17
C GLN A 248 -1.77 40.34 8.01
N ALA A 249 -0.96 39.32 8.32
CA ALA A 249 -0.67 38.22 7.43
C ALA A 249 -1.97 37.74 6.77
N ALA A 250 -1.90 37.44 5.47
CA ALA A 250 -3.04 37.01 4.66
C ALA A 250 -3.90 35.96 5.39
N PRO A 251 -5.24 36.00 5.26
CA PRO A 251 -6.11 35.03 5.90
C PRO A 251 -5.78 33.63 5.39
N ASN A 252 -5.44 32.74 6.32
CA ASN A 252 -5.48 31.30 6.08
C ASN A 252 -6.86 30.90 5.55
N PRO A 253 -6.96 29.91 4.65
CA PRO A 253 -8.25 29.43 4.19
C PRO A 253 -9.05 28.86 5.37
N THR A 254 -10.15 29.53 5.66
CA THR A 254 -11.41 29.04 6.26
C THR A 254 -11.28 27.91 7.27
N THR A 255 -11.19 28.28 8.55
CA THR A 255 -11.72 27.49 9.67
C THR A 255 -13.00 28.17 10.15
N PRO A 256 -14.15 27.47 10.28
CA PRO A 256 -15.37 28.11 10.76
C PRO A 256 -15.26 28.53 12.24
N ALA A 257 -15.94 29.62 12.54
CA ALA A 257 -15.86 30.43 13.75
C ALA A 257 -16.16 29.66 15.05
N ALA A 258 -15.35 29.94 16.07
CA ALA A 258 -15.63 29.61 17.45
C ALA A 258 -16.80 30.47 17.97
N VAL A 259 -17.85 29.79 18.43
CA VAL A 259 -18.99 30.37 19.14
C VAL A 259 -18.61 30.58 20.62
N THR A 260 -19.05 31.70 21.18
CA THR A 260 -18.87 32.10 22.58
C THR A 260 -19.49 31.13 23.60
N PRO A 261 -19.04 31.15 24.87
CA PRO A 261 -19.37 30.13 25.86
C PRO A 261 -20.79 30.31 26.40
N GLN A 262 -21.59 29.25 26.33
CA GLN A 262 -22.88 29.13 27.04
C GLN A 262 -22.65 28.49 28.42
N PRO A 263 -23.40 28.87 29.48
CA PRO A 263 -23.14 28.41 30.83
C PRO A 263 -23.55 26.94 31.04
N ALA A 264 -22.78 26.27 31.90
CA ALA A 264 -22.85 24.83 32.18
C ALA A 264 -24.23 24.35 32.66
N PRO A 265 -24.66 23.15 32.24
CA PRO A 265 -25.53 22.28 33.01
C PRO A 265 -24.72 21.23 33.79
N SER A 266 -25.28 20.89 34.95
CA SER A 266 -24.75 20.06 36.04
C SER A 266 -24.31 18.63 35.65
N PRO A 267 -23.47 17.98 36.48
CA PRO A 267 -22.85 16.69 36.17
C PRO A 267 -23.79 15.54 36.53
N SER A 268 -24.40 14.89 35.53
CA SER A 268 -25.10 13.60 35.72
C SER A 268 -25.29 12.91 34.38
N ASN A 269 -24.27 12.20 33.88
CA ASN A 269 -24.35 10.94 33.11
C ASN A 269 -23.04 10.63 32.37
N VAL A 270 -22.01 10.22 33.12
CA VAL A 270 -20.66 9.89 32.59
C VAL A 270 -20.60 8.42 32.08
N GLY A 271 -21.72 7.81 31.70
CA GLY A 271 -21.78 6.40 31.28
C GLY A 271 -22.25 6.12 29.85
N SER A 272 -22.78 7.13 29.14
CA SER A 272 -23.76 6.84 28.06
C SER A 272 -23.27 7.10 26.63
N ALA A 273 -22.16 7.82 26.42
CA ALA A 273 -21.74 8.23 25.08
C ALA A 273 -21.18 7.07 24.24
N ALA A 274 -20.31 6.23 24.81
CA ALA A 274 -19.76 5.06 24.12
C ALA A 274 -20.82 3.97 23.81
N ALA A 275 -21.90 3.91 24.59
CA ALA A 275 -22.98 2.95 24.40
C ALA A 275 -23.93 3.31 23.23
N ALA A 276 -24.01 4.60 22.86
CA ALA A 276 -24.93 5.08 21.82
C ALA A 276 -24.40 4.94 20.38
N LEU A 277 -23.15 4.52 20.17
CA LEU A 277 -22.59 4.34 18.83
C LEU A 277 -22.99 3.00 18.18
N PRO A 278 -23.09 2.95 16.83
CA PRO A 278 -23.20 1.69 16.10
C PRO A 278 -22.06 0.74 16.46
N LYS A 279 -22.36 -0.57 16.49
CA LYS A 279 -21.43 -1.61 16.93
C LYS A 279 -20.12 -1.58 16.13
N ASP A 280 -20.22 -1.45 14.81
CA ASP A 280 -19.07 -1.48 13.90
C ASP A 280 -18.12 -0.29 14.13
N LEU A 281 -18.69 0.90 14.38
CA LEU A 281 -17.91 2.09 14.71
C LEU A 281 -17.22 1.97 16.06
N ARG A 282 -17.89 1.39 17.07
CA ARG A 282 -17.29 1.13 18.38
C ARG A 282 -16.15 0.11 18.28
N GLU A 283 -16.34 -0.94 17.50
CA GLU A 283 -15.34 -1.99 17.27
C GLU A 283 -14.10 -1.43 16.57
N CYS A 284 -14.28 -0.60 15.53
CA CYS A 284 -13.19 0.11 14.86
C CYS A 284 -12.39 0.97 15.85
N LEU A 285 -13.05 1.87 16.59
CA LEU A 285 -12.38 2.75 17.55
C LEU A 285 -11.64 1.97 18.64
N SER A 286 -12.26 0.92 19.19
CA SER A 286 -11.65 0.10 20.25
C SER A 286 -10.44 -0.72 19.75
N THR A 287 -10.51 -1.24 18.53
CA THR A 287 -9.40 -1.99 17.91
C THR A 287 -8.19 -1.09 17.71
N PHE A 288 -8.42 0.15 17.27
CA PHE A 288 -7.34 1.13 17.10
C PHE A 288 -6.77 1.62 18.43
N ALA A 289 -7.60 1.84 19.44
CA ALA A 289 -7.15 2.19 20.78
C ALA A 289 -6.28 1.05 21.37
N ALA A 290 -6.70 -0.21 21.22
CA ALA A 290 -5.97 -1.37 21.74
C ALA A 290 -4.65 -1.65 20.99
N ALA A 291 -4.65 -1.53 19.65
CA ALA A 291 -3.49 -1.85 18.82
C ALA A 291 -2.27 -0.95 19.04
N ARG A 292 -2.43 0.21 19.69
CA ARG A 292 -1.37 1.20 19.89
C ARG A 292 -0.97 1.49 21.33
N ASN A 293 -1.58 0.83 22.32
CA ASN A 293 -1.21 0.95 23.74
C ASN A 293 0.24 0.49 24.07
N GLY A 294 0.97 -0.12 23.13
CA GLY A 294 2.35 -0.59 23.32
C GLY A 294 3.47 0.27 22.73
N LYS A 295 3.15 1.32 21.93
CA LYS A 295 4.15 2.22 21.35
C LYS A 295 3.71 3.66 21.61
N PHE A 296 4.46 4.39 22.43
CA PHE A 296 4.21 5.79 22.76
C PHE A 296 4.06 6.64 21.49
N ILE A 297 2.82 6.91 21.11
CA ILE A 297 2.42 7.87 20.09
C ILE A 297 1.73 9.00 20.83
N GLU A 298 2.08 10.25 20.50
CA GLU A 298 1.38 11.44 21.00
C GLU A 298 -0.13 11.21 20.94
N GLN A 299 -0.84 11.38 22.06
CA GLN A 299 -2.28 11.10 22.18
C GLN A 299 -3.09 11.81 21.08
N ARG A 300 -2.65 13.00 20.66
CA ARG A 300 -3.23 13.75 19.53
C ARG A 300 -3.10 13.01 18.19
N LYS A 301 -1.94 12.45 17.87
CA LYS A 301 -1.74 11.65 16.63
C LYS A 301 -2.51 10.34 16.67
N LEU A 302 -2.68 9.76 17.86
CA LEU A 302 -3.53 8.58 18.03
C LEU A 302 -5.00 8.91 17.79
N TYR A 303 -5.49 10.01 18.36
CA TYR A 303 -6.83 10.54 18.14
C TYR A 303 -7.11 10.84 16.66
N GLU A 304 -6.21 11.56 15.99
CA GLU A 304 -6.33 11.88 14.57
C GLU A 304 -6.37 10.61 13.71
N GLY A 305 -5.46 9.65 13.98
CA GLY A 305 -5.44 8.37 13.28
C GLY A 305 -6.72 7.54 13.51
N MET A 306 -7.29 7.55 14.71
CA MET A 306 -8.54 6.84 14.99
C MET A 306 -9.71 7.38 14.14
N LEU A 307 -9.82 8.71 14.02
CA LEU A 307 -10.90 9.32 13.23
C LEU A 307 -10.69 9.18 11.72
N GLU A 308 -9.44 9.21 11.26
CA GLU A 308 -9.13 9.05 9.85
C GLU A 308 -9.37 7.60 9.38
N LEU A 309 -8.93 6.60 10.14
CA LEU A 309 -9.06 5.20 9.75
C LEU A 309 -10.49 4.67 9.93
N CYS A 310 -11.26 5.18 10.90
CA CYS A 310 -12.67 4.83 11.07
C CYS A 310 -13.64 5.73 10.27
N ARG A 311 -13.14 6.54 9.32
CA ARG A 311 -13.98 7.42 8.49
C ARG A 311 -15.10 6.67 7.74
N PRO A 312 -14.88 5.48 7.15
CA PRO A 312 -15.95 4.73 6.49
C PRO A 312 -17.11 4.38 7.43
N GLU A 313 -16.81 3.99 8.66
CA GLU A 313 -17.76 3.60 9.70
C GLU A 313 -18.52 4.82 10.24
N ILE A 314 -17.85 5.98 10.37
CA ILE A 314 -18.47 7.25 10.72
C ILE A 314 -19.47 7.68 9.64
N GLU A 315 -19.11 7.58 8.36
CA GLU A 315 -19.99 7.89 7.24
C GLU A 315 -21.17 6.89 7.15
N ALA A 316 -20.93 5.61 7.42
CA ALA A 316 -21.99 4.60 7.48
C ALA A 316 -22.98 4.89 8.61
N ALA A 317 -22.49 5.28 9.79
CA ALA A 317 -23.32 5.70 10.92
C ALA A 317 -24.18 6.95 10.61
N ALA A 318 -23.60 7.93 9.93
CA ALA A 318 -24.31 9.13 9.49
C ALA A 318 -25.44 8.79 8.50
N ARG A 319 -25.16 7.93 7.52
CA ARG A 319 -26.16 7.48 6.54
C ARG A 319 -27.27 6.66 7.19
N ALA A 320 -26.95 5.77 8.11
CA ALA A 320 -27.95 4.99 8.86
C ALA A 320 -28.89 5.91 9.66
N SER A 321 -28.33 6.94 10.30
CA SER A 321 -29.10 7.93 11.07
C SER A 321 -29.97 8.80 10.16
N PHE A 322 -29.44 9.20 9.01
CA PHE A 322 -30.20 9.93 7.99
C PHE A 322 -31.38 9.11 7.45
N LEU A 323 -31.17 7.83 7.13
CA LEU A 323 -32.26 6.95 6.66
C LEU A 323 -33.34 6.71 7.71
N ALA A 324 -33.00 6.81 9.01
CA ALA A 324 -33.95 6.72 10.10
C ALA A 324 -34.71 8.04 10.35
N ALA A 325 -34.16 9.18 9.92
CA ALA A 325 -34.76 10.50 10.09
C ALA A 325 -35.65 10.85 8.90
N LYS A 326 -36.96 11.02 9.14
CA LYS A 326 -37.96 11.25 8.09
C LYS A 326 -37.74 12.55 7.29
N ASP A 327 -37.12 13.56 7.91
CA ASP A 327 -36.82 14.89 7.33
C ASP A 327 -35.38 15.36 7.65
N GLY A 328 -34.45 14.42 7.87
CA GLY A 328 -33.08 14.74 8.28
C GLY A 328 -32.25 15.37 7.16
N ASP A 329 -31.28 16.21 7.50
CA ASP A 329 -30.23 16.67 6.58
C ASP A 329 -28.99 15.80 6.78
N LEU A 330 -28.50 15.16 5.71
CA LEU A 330 -27.32 14.31 5.76
C LEU A 330 -26.07 15.05 6.26
N ALA A 331 -25.96 16.36 5.98
CA ALA A 331 -24.84 17.15 6.48
C ALA A 331 -24.86 17.26 8.02
N LYS A 332 -26.04 17.48 8.61
CA LYS A 332 -26.21 17.51 10.07
C LYS A 332 -25.96 16.15 10.71
N GLU A 333 -26.41 15.07 10.08
CA GLU A 333 -26.16 13.73 10.60
C GLU A 333 -24.68 13.31 10.49
N ARG A 334 -23.94 13.79 9.48
CA ARG A 334 -22.48 13.63 9.39
C ARG A 334 -21.75 14.35 10.52
N GLU A 335 -22.11 15.62 10.75
CA GLU A 335 -21.51 16.41 11.83
C GLU A 335 -21.77 15.77 13.20
N LYS A 336 -23.00 15.29 13.43
CA LYS A 336 -23.39 14.58 14.65
C LYS A 336 -22.63 13.26 14.80
N ALA A 337 -22.49 12.47 13.74
CA ALA A 337 -21.75 11.21 13.77
C ALA A 337 -20.26 11.45 14.09
N LEU A 338 -19.64 12.47 13.49
CA LEU A 338 -18.26 12.85 13.76
C LEU A 338 -18.07 13.37 15.19
N THR A 339 -19.03 14.13 15.70
CA THR A 339 -19.01 14.64 17.09
C THR A 339 -19.10 13.49 18.09
N ASN A 340 -19.99 12.53 17.87
CA ASN A 340 -20.13 11.36 18.73
C ASN A 340 -18.88 10.45 18.66
N ALA A 341 -18.32 10.25 17.47
CA ALA A 341 -17.10 9.48 17.27
C ALA A 341 -15.88 10.15 17.94
N SER A 342 -15.77 11.47 17.86
CA SER A 342 -14.67 12.21 18.50
C SER A 342 -14.75 12.17 20.02
N ALA A 343 -15.94 12.34 20.61
CA ALA A 343 -16.16 12.19 22.04
C ALA A 343 -15.79 10.77 22.54
N ALA A 344 -16.25 9.73 21.83
CA ALA A 344 -15.92 8.35 22.17
C ALA A 344 -14.44 8.03 22.02
N ALA A 345 -13.78 8.52 20.96
CA ALA A 345 -12.36 8.34 20.74
C ALA A 345 -11.53 8.97 21.88
N ARG A 346 -11.87 10.21 22.30
CA ARG A 346 -11.21 10.89 23.44
C ARG A 346 -11.39 10.12 24.75
N GLN A 347 -12.59 9.60 24.99
CA GLN A 347 -12.88 8.79 26.18
C GLN A 347 -12.04 7.51 26.20
N MET A 348 -11.87 6.83 25.06
CA MET A 348 -11.10 5.57 24.98
C MET A 348 -9.60 5.76 25.20
N ILE A 349 -9.04 6.93 24.86
CA ILE A 349 -7.61 7.24 25.01
C ILE A 349 -7.30 8.08 26.25
N GLY A 350 -8.31 8.37 27.09
CA GLY A 350 -8.14 9.12 28.33
C GLY A 350 -7.81 10.61 28.14
N MET A 351 -8.22 11.22 27.02
CA MET A 351 -8.15 12.68 26.86
C MET A 351 -9.31 13.33 27.62
N ALA A 352 -8.99 14.11 28.66
CA ALA A 352 -9.99 14.95 29.34
C ALA A 352 -10.50 16.03 28.37
N GLU A 353 -11.80 16.38 28.49
CA GLU A 353 -12.48 17.38 27.64
C GLU A 353 -11.90 18.79 27.73
#